data_AF-A0A2E7RFG4-F1
#
_entry.id   AF-A0A2E7RFG4-F1
#
_cell.length_a   1.000
_cell.length_b   1.000
_cell.length_c   1.000
_cell.angle_alpha   90.00
_cell.angle_beta   90.00
_cell.angle_gamma   90.00
#
_symmetry.space_group_name_H-M   'P 1'
#
loop_
_entity.id
_entity.type
_entity.pdbx_description
1 polymer ?
#
loop_
_entity_poly.entity_id
_entity_poly.type
_entity_poly.pdbx_seq_one_letter_code
_entity_poly.pdbx_strand_id
1 'polypeptide(L)'
;MSQNLFAPVVIGIPRSGFSLLISVLNNFFYQVPNKFNSRSHAYRIFCSEYGKQISIDIVRAFMRHGLEDDIIFNDNFRFMVGGPIWNWDVQGQRAYFRKYIGAGKLGDFTLLTSHPLGVLDQYEVIHSHGPFNDWISVPHFDNYERFASIRNPTGIINSACHSLNALSSEYIQRYAPNLNVEKTRKNLAYYKLTDLNFFDALLRPLKSSLKELEDFHEYFRIIAWEDIVTNPKETIFKLASDLKLPLSNTQCSAIWENIGFRNLTGAHKHNYRVGKAYVGDERESLTNEHIDIMKEQGFDDLAEFFGYGTLEYIPRSEYTEFQKKVETYLKRGDIYDPLEDRVLFDLAFNKSNIDFSSFGFRTYDWREHTRIERSNIEDPALELDVWDAAEKKVAAVSELFIAIERAFDGKGSVQSFIETAKSLRYEFPDVNQNGAVNAIAKYIAHYEVYGPTGAAPMENDT
;
A
#
# COMPACT_ATOMS: atom_id res chain seq x y z
N MET A 1 18.01 17.94 26.47
CA MET A 1 18.14 16.77 25.58
C MET A 1 16.83 16.65 24.84
N SER A 2 16.78 16.88 23.53
CA SER A 2 15.55 16.63 22.77
C SER A 2 15.24 15.13 22.90
N GLN A 3 14.08 14.78 23.44
CA GLN A 3 13.61 13.41 23.33
C GLN A 3 13.46 13.12 21.83
N ASN A 4 14.18 12.10 21.32
CA ASN A 4 13.94 11.63 19.96
C ASN A 4 12.48 11.17 19.89
N LEU A 5 11.66 11.88 19.12
CA LEU A 5 10.27 11.53 18.90
C LEU A 5 10.20 10.29 18.02
N PHE A 6 9.30 9.36 18.34
CA PHE A 6 9.10 8.19 17.51
C PHE A 6 8.50 8.58 16.14
N ALA A 7 9.26 8.33 15.08
CA ALA A 7 8.93 8.68 13.70
C ALA A 7 9.23 7.50 12.76
N PRO A 8 8.37 6.48 12.69
CA PRO A 8 8.64 5.28 11.90
C PRO A 8 8.31 5.45 10.42
N VAL A 9 9.15 4.86 9.56
CA VAL A 9 8.85 4.59 8.16
C VAL A 9 9.10 3.13 7.83
N VAL A 10 8.17 2.47 7.15
CA VAL A 10 8.22 1.04 6.84
C VAL A 10 8.22 0.81 5.34
N ILE A 11 9.29 0.23 4.82
CA ILE A 11 9.41 -0.16 3.42
C ILE A 11 9.33 -1.68 3.34
N GLY A 12 8.33 -2.20 2.65
CA GLY A 12 8.10 -3.64 2.63
C GLY A 12 7.74 -4.13 1.26
N ILE A 13 8.41 -5.18 0.81
CA ILE A 13 8.05 -5.87 -0.42
C ILE A 13 6.59 -6.37 -0.29
N PRO A 14 5.76 -6.28 -1.34
CA PRO A 14 4.40 -6.80 -1.28
C PRO A 14 4.37 -8.24 -0.75
N ARG A 15 3.52 -8.51 0.24
CA ARG A 15 3.37 -9.82 0.92
C ARG A 15 4.52 -10.24 1.85
N SER A 16 5.51 -9.39 2.14
CA SER A 16 6.59 -9.70 3.09
C SER A 16 6.25 -9.56 4.58
N GLY A 17 4.96 -9.52 4.94
CA GLY A 17 4.52 -9.25 6.33
C GLY A 17 4.42 -7.78 6.71
N PHE A 18 4.72 -6.88 5.77
CA PHE A 18 4.58 -5.42 5.85
C PHE A 18 3.41 -4.87 6.68
N SER A 19 2.17 -5.29 6.39
CA SER A 19 0.99 -4.78 7.11
C SER A 19 0.96 -5.17 8.59
N LEU A 20 1.56 -6.31 8.94
CA LEU A 20 1.67 -6.75 10.32
C LEU A 20 2.68 -5.88 11.08
N LEU A 21 3.84 -5.59 10.47
CA LEU A 21 4.84 -4.70 11.04
C LEU A 21 4.29 -3.28 11.26
N ILE A 22 3.59 -2.71 10.26
CA ILE A 22 2.91 -1.42 10.41
C ILE A 22 1.94 -1.43 11.59
N SER A 23 1.18 -2.51 11.74
CA SER A 23 0.20 -2.63 12.83
C SER A 23 0.88 -2.67 14.21
N VAL A 24 2.03 -3.34 14.33
CA VAL A 24 2.85 -3.31 15.56
C VAL A 24 3.32 -1.88 15.85
N LEU A 25 3.93 -1.21 14.86
CA LEU A 25 4.50 0.13 15.04
C LEU A 25 3.43 1.21 15.29
N ASN A 26 2.25 1.08 14.68
CA ASN A 26 1.10 1.93 15.00
C ASN A 26 0.71 1.80 16.47
N ASN A 27 0.71 0.59 17.04
CA ASN A 27 0.43 0.42 18.46
C ASN A 27 1.51 1.02 19.36
N PHE A 28 2.77 1.04 18.93
CA PHE A 28 3.83 1.75 19.64
C PHE A 28 3.60 3.26 19.60
N PHE A 29 3.26 3.79 18.43
CA PHE A 29 3.07 5.22 18.18
C PHE A 29 2.12 5.89 19.19
N TYR A 30 1.02 5.21 19.53
CA TYR A 30 0.02 5.73 20.49
C TYR A 30 0.43 5.64 21.96
N GLN A 31 1.53 4.95 22.28
CA GLN A 31 1.97 4.70 23.66
C GLN A 31 3.25 5.47 24.03
N VAL A 32 3.83 6.21 23.09
CA VAL A 32 5.11 6.90 23.27
C VAL A 32 5.08 8.30 22.68
N PRO A 33 5.95 9.22 23.13
CA PRO A 33 6.17 10.50 22.46
C PRO A 33 6.52 10.29 20.98
N ASN A 34 5.80 10.96 20.08
CA ASN A 34 5.87 10.70 18.65
C ASN A 34 5.90 12.00 17.84
N LYS A 35 6.08 11.88 16.53
CA LYS A 35 6.25 13.03 15.62
C LYS A 35 5.02 13.93 15.43
N PHE A 36 3.83 13.57 15.94
CA PHE A 36 2.64 14.38 15.71
C PHE A 36 2.66 15.69 16.47
N ASN A 37 2.33 16.74 15.73
CA ASN A 37 2.24 18.12 16.19
C ASN A 37 1.12 18.82 15.43
N SER A 38 0.98 20.13 15.63
CA SER A 38 -0.06 20.96 14.99
C SER A 38 -0.07 20.83 13.46
N ARG A 39 1.10 20.68 12.82
CA ARG A 39 1.23 20.49 11.37
C ARG A 39 0.59 19.17 10.94
N SER A 40 0.92 18.05 11.59
CA SER A 40 0.33 16.74 11.28
C SER A 40 -1.19 16.74 11.46
N HIS A 41 -1.72 17.41 12.50
CA HIS A 41 -3.18 17.53 12.70
C HIS A 41 -3.86 18.32 11.57
N ALA A 42 -3.28 19.46 11.15
CA ALA A 42 -3.78 20.21 10.01
C ALA A 42 -3.78 19.36 8.72
N TYR A 43 -2.73 18.58 8.49
CA TYR A 43 -2.65 17.71 7.31
C TYR A 43 -3.71 16.60 7.32
N ARG A 44 -4.03 16.04 8.49
CA ARG A 44 -5.10 15.04 8.63
C ARG A 44 -6.47 15.62 8.29
N ILE A 45 -6.80 16.79 8.83
CA ILE A 45 -8.05 17.49 8.52
C ILE A 45 -8.10 17.82 7.03
N PHE A 46 -7.00 18.31 6.46
CA PHE A 46 -6.92 18.58 5.03
C PHE A 46 -7.20 17.33 4.19
N CYS A 47 -6.55 16.21 4.51
CA CYS A 47 -6.73 14.95 3.79
C CYS A 47 -8.15 14.40 3.95
N SER A 48 -8.79 14.57 5.11
CA SER A 48 -10.15 14.08 5.37
C SER A 48 -11.24 14.91 4.69
N GLU A 49 -11.04 16.23 4.58
CA GLU A 49 -12.03 17.17 4.02
C GLU A 49 -11.82 17.39 2.51
N TYR A 50 -10.62 17.84 2.11
CA TYR A 50 -10.30 18.19 0.73
C TYR A 50 -9.81 16.98 -0.06
N GLY A 51 -9.03 16.10 0.55
CA GLY A 51 -8.45 14.94 -0.13
C GLY A 51 -9.50 13.97 -0.71
N LYS A 52 -10.65 13.83 -0.07
CA LYS A 52 -11.77 12.98 -0.57
C LYS A 52 -12.41 13.52 -1.85
N GLN A 53 -12.26 14.81 -2.16
CA GLN A 53 -12.86 15.43 -3.35
C GLN A 53 -12.30 14.85 -4.65
N ILE A 54 -11.07 14.33 -4.63
CA ILE A 54 -10.45 13.62 -5.77
C ILE A 54 -11.30 12.42 -6.17
N SER A 55 -11.66 11.56 -5.21
CA SER A 55 -12.46 10.38 -5.51
C SER A 55 -13.92 10.70 -5.84
N ILE A 56 -14.49 11.75 -5.24
CA ILE A 56 -15.84 12.22 -5.59
C ILE A 56 -15.92 12.64 -7.06
N ASP A 57 -14.95 13.42 -7.55
CA ASP A 57 -14.97 13.88 -8.94
C ASP A 57 -14.63 12.77 -9.94
N ILE A 58 -13.77 11.82 -9.56
CA ILE A 58 -13.57 10.57 -10.32
C ILE A 58 -14.89 9.81 -10.44
N VAL A 59 -15.60 9.58 -9.33
CA VAL A 59 -16.89 8.87 -9.34
C VAL A 59 -17.89 9.61 -10.22
N ARG A 60 -18.03 10.94 -10.07
CA ARG A 60 -18.90 11.76 -10.93
C ARG A 60 -18.56 11.64 -12.40
N ALA A 61 -17.28 11.45 -12.76
CA ALA A 61 -16.90 11.20 -14.15
C ALA A 61 -17.50 9.91 -14.68
N PHE A 62 -17.39 8.80 -13.95
CA PHE A 62 -18.09 7.56 -14.33
C PHE A 62 -19.61 7.70 -14.38
N MET A 63 -20.22 8.44 -13.46
CA MET A 63 -21.68 8.68 -13.46
C MET A 63 -22.14 9.38 -14.75
N ARG A 64 -21.35 10.30 -15.30
CA ARG A 64 -21.68 10.94 -16.59
C ARG A 64 -21.74 9.96 -17.76
N HIS A 65 -21.11 8.79 -17.61
CA HIS A 65 -21.14 7.68 -18.57
C HIS A 65 -22.18 6.60 -18.20
N GLY A 66 -23.02 6.82 -17.18
CA GLY A 66 -24.05 5.88 -16.76
C GLY A 66 -23.52 4.62 -16.06
N LEU A 67 -22.36 4.72 -15.42
CA LEU A 67 -21.66 3.60 -14.77
C LEU A 67 -21.76 3.62 -13.24
N GLU A 68 -22.73 4.32 -12.66
CA GLU A 68 -22.95 4.45 -11.21
C GLU A 68 -22.82 3.11 -10.48
N ASP A 69 -23.49 2.09 -11.03
CA ASP A 69 -23.61 0.77 -10.42
C ASP A 69 -22.44 -0.15 -10.75
N ASP A 70 -21.56 0.23 -11.69
CA ASP A 70 -20.45 -0.59 -12.20
C ASP A 70 -19.07 -0.11 -11.72
N ILE A 71 -18.97 1.06 -11.09
CA ILE A 71 -17.71 1.56 -10.52
C ILE A 71 -17.26 0.65 -9.38
N ILE A 72 -16.06 0.08 -9.49
CA ILE A 72 -15.41 -0.69 -8.42
C ILE A 72 -14.22 0.14 -7.95
N PHE A 73 -14.38 0.84 -6.84
CA PHE A 73 -13.36 1.75 -6.32
C PHE A 73 -13.28 1.66 -4.81
N ASN A 74 -12.32 0.89 -4.31
CA ASN A 74 -12.31 0.48 -2.90
C ASN A 74 -12.00 1.67 -2.00
N ASP A 75 -12.65 1.75 -0.84
CA ASP A 75 -12.45 2.87 0.10
C ASP A 75 -10.98 3.09 0.47
N ASN A 76 -10.17 2.02 0.52
CA ASN A 76 -8.73 2.13 0.77
C ASN A 76 -7.98 2.96 -0.30
N PHE A 77 -8.54 3.13 -1.49
CA PHE A 77 -7.98 3.94 -2.58
C PHE A 77 -8.72 5.27 -2.78
N ARG A 78 -9.92 5.44 -2.22
CA ARG A 78 -10.70 6.68 -2.35
C ARG A 78 -10.10 7.86 -1.59
N PHE A 79 -9.33 7.58 -0.54
CA PHE A 79 -8.59 8.63 0.17
C PHE A 79 -7.43 9.14 -0.68
N MET A 80 -7.14 10.44 -0.60
CA MET A 80 -6.01 11.10 -1.29
C MET A 80 -4.69 10.35 -1.06
N VAL A 81 -4.43 9.99 0.19
CA VAL A 81 -3.24 9.25 0.60
C VAL A 81 -3.43 7.72 0.55
N GLY A 82 -4.60 7.22 0.17
CA GLY A 82 -4.87 5.78 0.08
C GLY A 82 -4.10 5.06 -1.05
N GLY A 83 -3.74 3.80 -0.83
CA GLY A 83 -3.06 2.94 -1.81
C GLY A 83 -1.54 2.87 -1.69
N PRO A 84 -0.85 2.09 -2.54
CA PRO A 84 0.60 2.01 -2.57
C PRO A 84 1.25 3.38 -2.80
N ILE A 85 2.31 3.64 -2.05
CA ILE A 85 3.04 4.92 -1.99
C ILE A 85 4.47 4.71 -2.46
N TRP A 86 5.06 5.68 -3.15
CA TRP A 86 6.50 5.76 -3.37
C TRP A 86 6.91 7.22 -3.64
N ASN A 87 8.21 7.46 -3.75
CA ASN A 87 8.79 8.78 -3.95
C ASN A 87 9.73 8.78 -5.17
N TRP A 88 9.18 8.69 -6.37
CA TRP A 88 9.93 8.58 -7.62
C TRP A 88 10.65 9.87 -8.06
N ASP A 89 10.73 10.88 -7.22
CA ASP A 89 11.30 12.16 -7.62
C ASP A 89 12.78 12.22 -7.25
N VAL A 90 13.64 12.46 -8.23
CA VAL A 90 15.09 12.69 -8.05
C VAL A 90 15.37 13.79 -7.03
N GLN A 91 14.43 14.72 -6.84
CA GLN A 91 14.53 15.79 -5.85
C GLN A 91 13.77 15.50 -4.54
N GLY A 92 13.00 14.40 -4.46
CA GLY A 92 12.22 14.04 -3.29
C GLY A 92 11.15 15.09 -2.92
N GLN A 93 10.48 15.70 -3.90
CA GLN A 93 9.48 16.75 -3.63
C GLN A 93 8.05 16.25 -3.63
N ARG A 94 7.78 15.07 -4.19
CA ARG A 94 6.43 14.55 -4.37
C ARG A 94 6.26 13.14 -3.84
N ALA A 95 5.12 12.89 -3.22
CA ALA A 95 4.62 11.55 -2.93
C ALA A 95 3.66 11.11 -4.04
N TYR A 96 3.78 9.84 -4.45
CA TYR A 96 2.96 9.25 -5.49
C TYR A 96 2.06 8.16 -4.91
N PHE A 97 0.79 8.13 -5.33
CA PHE A 97 -0.21 7.20 -4.82
C PHE A 97 -0.90 6.45 -5.94
N ARG A 98 -0.96 5.11 -5.85
CA ARG A 98 -1.74 4.26 -6.77
C ARG A 98 -3.22 4.21 -6.38
N LYS A 99 -4.08 4.53 -7.33
CA LYS A 99 -5.53 4.38 -7.28
C LYS A 99 -5.93 3.27 -8.25
N TYR A 100 -6.56 2.24 -7.72
CA TYR A 100 -7.09 1.14 -8.51
C TYR A 100 -8.58 1.39 -8.72
N ILE A 101 -9.01 1.41 -9.98
CA ILE A 101 -10.39 1.76 -10.34
C ILE A 101 -10.85 0.79 -11.42
N GLY A 102 -11.98 0.11 -11.17
CA GLY A 102 -12.66 -0.78 -12.12
C GLY A 102 -13.98 -0.20 -12.62
N ALA A 103 -14.38 -0.62 -13.82
CA ALA A 103 -15.59 -0.19 -14.51
C ALA A 103 -16.43 -1.42 -14.94
N GLY A 104 -16.71 -2.31 -13.99
CA GLY A 104 -17.43 -3.55 -14.23
C GLY A 104 -16.83 -4.38 -15.36
N LYS A 105 -17.63 -4.65 -16.40
CA LYS A 105 -17.22 -5.41 -17.58
C LYS A 105 -16.31 -4.66 -18.54
N LEU A 106 -16.22 -3.33 -18.43
CA LEU A 106 -15.41 -2.51 -19.33
C LEU A 106 -13.91 -2.61 -19.00
N GLY A 107 -13.52 -3.22 -17.89
CA GLY A 107 -12.12 -3.38 -17.48
C GLY A 107 -11.76 -2.52 -16.26
N ASP A 108 -10.46 -2.31 -16.06
CA ASP A 108 -9.91 -1.49 -14.99
C ASP A 108 -8.64 -0.76 -15.42
N PHE A 109 -8.24 0.21 -14.59
CA PHE A 109 -6.96 0.88 -14.77
C PHE A 109 -6.34 1.28 -13.43
N THR A 110 -5.05 1.58 -13.48
CA THR A 110 -4.29 2.11 -12.36
C THR A 110 -3.96 3.57 -12.64
N LEU A 111 -4.54 4.46 -11.85
CA LEU A 111 -4.26 5.89 -11.87
C LEU A 111 -3.23 6.21 -10.79
N LEU A 112 -2.21 6.99 -11.15
CA LEU A 112 -1.24 7.56 -10.23
C LEU A 112 -1.62 9.01 -9.96
N THR A 113 -1.60 9.41 -8.71
CA THR A 113 -1.71 10.82 -8.32
C THR A 113 -0.44 11.26 -7.61
N SER A 114 0.02 12.49 -7.84
CA SER A 114 1.21 13.05 -7.22
C SER A 114 0.86 14.28 -6.39
N HIS A 115 1.39 14.33 -5.18
CA HIS A 115 1.13 15.40 -4.20
C HIS A 115 2.44 15.85 -3.56
N PRO A 116 2.51 17.05 -2.96
CA PRO A 116 3.70 17.47 -2.21
C PRO A 116 4.09 16.45 -1.12
N LEU A 117 5.39 16.19 -0.97
CA LEU A 117 5.91 15.11 -0.11
C LEU A 117 5.43 15.22 1.34
N GLY A 118 5.29 16.44 1.87
CA GLY A 118 4.89 16.68 3.26
C GLY A 118 3.52 16.11 3.62
N VAL A 119 2.67 15.76 2.63
CA VAL A 119 1.41 15.06 2.90
C VAL A 119 1.61 13.74 3.64
N LEU A 120 2.78 13.09 3.51
CA LEU A 120 3.09 11.85 4.22
C LEU A 120 3.19 12.04 5.75
N ASP A 121 3.40 13.25 6.24
CA ASP A 121 3.49 13.51 7.69
C ASP A 121 2.16 13.33 8.42
N GLN A 122 1.05 13.16 7.70
CA GLN A 122 -0.25 12.81 8.27
C GLN A 122 -0.29 11.36 8.82
N TYR A 123 0.57 10.47 8.32
CA TYR A 123 0.67 9.08 8.77
C TYR A 123 1.36 8.95 10.13
N GLU A 124 0.82 8.08 10.99
CA GLU A 124 1.51 7.58 12.18
C GLU A 124 2.79 6.85 11.76
N VAL A 125 2.62 5.89 10.85
CA VAL A 125 3.67 5.10 10.23
C VAL A 125 3.62 5.34 8.73
N ILE A 126 4.61 6.07 8.21
CA ILE A 126 4.77 6.22 6.76
C ILE A 126 5.13 4.84 6.19
N HIS A 127 4.57 4.47 5.04
CA HIS A 127 4.81 3.14 4.51
C HIS A 127 4.75 3.06 2.99
N SER A 128 5.53 2.14 2.41
CA SER A 128 5.67 1.99 0.96
C SER A 128 6.13 0.58 0.57
N HIS A 129 5.97 0.25 -0.71
CA HIS A 129 6.49 -0.97 -1.33
C HIS A 129 7.85 -0.82 -2.01
N GLY A 130 8.53 0.31 -1.79
CA GLY A 130 9.81 0.66 -2.39
C GLY A 130 9.68 1.81 -3.40
N PRO A 131 10.77 2.13 -4.12
CA PRO A 131 12.11 1.56 -3.95
C PRO A 131 12.74 2.00 -2.62
N PHE A 132 13.67 1.22 -2.07
CA PHE A 132 14.27 1.45 -0.74
C PHE A 132 15.16 2.70 -0.70
N ASN A 133 15.90 2.98 -1.77
CA ASN A 133 16.83 4.12 -1.82
C ASN A 133 16.15 5.49 -1.62
N ASP A 134 14.90 5.65 -2.09
CA ASP A 134 14.15 6.90 -2.01
C ASP A 134 13.90 7.34 -0.56
N TRP A 135 13.94 6.40 0.38
CA TRP A 135 13.70 6.65 1.81
C TRP A 135 14.98 6.96 2.59
N ILE A 136 16.12 6.77 1.95
CA ILE A 136 17.46 7.04 2.50
C ILE A 136 17.95 8.40 2.00
N SER A 137 17.82 8.62 0.69
CA SER A 137 18.43 9.76 -0.01
C SER A 137 17.70 11.09 0.13
N VAL A 138 16.47 11.08 0.67
CA VAL A 138 15.61 12.26 0.74
C VAL A 138 15.66 12.88 2.14
N PRO A 139 16.10 14.15 2.29
CA PRO A 139 16.32 14.79 3.59
C PRO A 139 15.10 14.82 4.52
N HIS A 140 13.90 14.79 3.96
CA HIS A 140 12.65 14.71 4.74
C HIS A 140 12.65 13.52 5.72
N PHE A 141 13.33 12.42 5.37
CA PHE A 141 13.35 11.19 6.14
C PHE A 141 14.59 11.02 7.04
N ASP A 142 15.46 12.02 7.14
CA ASP A 142 16.72 11.90 7.91
C ASP A 142 16.51 11.53 9.39
N ASN A 143 15.43 12.05 9.98
CA ASN A 143 15.09 11.82 11.38
C ASN A 143 14.09 10.67 11.60
N TYR A 144 13.80 9.88 10.56
CA TYR A 144 12.89 8.75 10.65
C TYR A 144 13.63 7.45 10.98
N GLU A 145 13.03 6.64 11.85
CA GLU A 145 13.45 5.26 12.06
C GLU A 145 12.94 4.41 10.90
N ARG A 146 13.88 3.81 10.15
CA ARG A 146 13.58 3.07 8.93
C ARG A 146 13.50 1.58 9.22
N PHE A 147 12.38 0.97 8.83
CA PHE A 147 12.13 -0.45 8.99
C PHE A 147 11.92 -1.10 7.63
N ALA A 148 12.36 -2.35 7.51
CA ALA A 148 12.04 -3.19 6.38
C ALA A 148 11.36 -4.48 6.85
N SER A 149 10.31 -4.92 6.15
CA SER A 149 9.72 -6.24 6.40
C SER A 149 10.22 -7.25 5.37
N ILE A 150 10.63 -8.41 5.84
CA ILE A 150 11.06 -9.53 5.00
C ILE A 150 10.23 -10.78 5.34
N ARG A 151 10.10 -11.66 4.34
CA ARG A 151 9.51 -13.00 4.46
C ARG A 151 10.30 -13.91 3.54
N ASN A 152 10.33 -15.22 3.83
CA ASN A 152 10.89 -16.19 2.90
C ASN A 152 10.36 -15.94 1.46
N PRO A 153 11.22 -15.85 0.43
CA PRO A 153 10.79 -15.53 -0.93
C PRO A 153 9.72 -16.49 -1.50
N THR A 154 9.79 -17.77 -1.16
CA THR A 154 8.76 -18.75 -1.56
C THR A 154 7.42 -18.48 -0.87
N GLY A 155 7.45 -18.02 0.39
CA GLY A 155 6.30 -17.50 1.13
C GLY A 155 5.67 -16.27 0.51
N ILE A 156 6.48 -15.34 0.01
CA ILE A 156 6.00 -14.15 -0.70
C ILE A 156 5.25 -14.55 -1.98
N ILE A 157 5.85 -15.43 -2.79
CA ILE A 157 5.28 -15.88 -4.07
C ILE A 157 4.02 -16.72 -3.86
N ASN A 158 4.04 -17.66 -2.92
CA ASN A 158 2.85 -18.43 -2.55
C ASN A 158 1.69 -17.49 -2.17
N SER A 159 1.96 -16.52 -1.29
CA SER A 159 0.97 -15.53 -0.88
C SER A 159 0.45 -14.68 -2.05
N ALA A 160 1.34 -14.28 -2.97
CA ALA A 160 0.96 -13.51 -4.16
C ALA A 160 0.06 -14.30 -5.12
N CYS A 161 0.33 -15.59 -5.35
CA CYS A 161 -0.45 -16.46 -6.22
C CYS A 161 -1.88 -16.67 -5.71
N HIS A 162 -2.05 -16.82 -4.40
CA HIS A 162 -3.36 -16.99 -3.76
C HIS A 162 -4.07 -15.67 -3.43
N SER A 163 -3.50 -14.52 -3.79
CA SER A 163 -4.02 -13.23 -3.36
C SER A 163 -5.22 -12.74 -4.16
N LEU A 164 -6.20 -12.20 -3.43
CA LEU A 164 -7.22 -11.31 -3.94
C LEU A 164 -6.81 -9.89 -3.54
N ASN A 165 -6.93 -8.95 -4.47
CA ASN A 165 -6.66 -7.54 -4.19
C ASN A 165 -7.94 -6.82 -3.74
N ALA A 166 -7.81 -5.56 -3.37
CA ALA A 166 -8.91 -4.79 -2.82
C ALA A 166 -10.05 -4.50 -3.83
N LEU A 167 -9.79 -4.46 -5.14
CA LEU A 167 -10.85 -4.34 -6.17
C LEU A 167 -11.63 -5.65 -6.29
N SER A 168 -10.93 -6.77 -6.42
CA SER A 168 -11.56 -8.09 -6.38
C SER A 168 -12.38 -8.28 -5.10
N SER A 169 -11.86 -7.80 -3.96
CA SER A 169 -12.56 -7.85 -2.68
C SER A 169 -13.83 -7.00 -2.68
N GLU A 170 -13.82 -5.80 -3.25
CA GLU A 170 -15.02 -4.97 -3.37
C GLU A 170 -16.04 -5.58 -4.31
N TYR A 171 -15.59 -6.08 -5.46
CA TYR A 171 -16.45 -6.78 -6.42
C TYR A 171 -17.17 -7.96 -5.74
N ILE A 172 -16.44 -8.82 -5.02
CA ILE A 172 -17.04 -9.94 -4.28
C ILE A 172 -18.08 -9.43 -3.27
N GLN A 173 -17.76 -8.39 -2.51
CA GLN A 173 -18.69 -7.85 -1.51
C GLN A 173 -19.98 -7.31 -2.13
N ARG A 174 -19.92 -6.73 -3.32
CA ARG A 174 -21.06 -6.09 -3.98
C ARG A 174 -21.88 -7.04 -4.84
N TYR A 175 -21.22 -7.86 -5.66
CA TYR A 175 -21.89 -8.63 -6.71
C TYR A 175 -21.88 -10.14 -6.47
N ALA A 176 -20.99 -10.64 -5.60
CA ALA A 176 -20.86 -12.08 -5.34
C ALA A 176 -20.68 -12.40 -3.84
N PRO A 177 -21.54 -11.91 -2.92
CA PRO A 177 -21.32 -12.02 -1.47
C PRO A 177 -21.31 -13.47 -0.95
N ASN A 178 -21.92 -14.40 -1.69
CA ASN A 178 -21.99 -15.83 -1.36
C ASN A 178 -20.91 -16.67 -2.07
N LEU A 179 -19.95 -16.03 -2.76
CA LEU A 179 -18.89 -16.72 -3.48
C LEU A 179 -18.02 -17.56 -2.53
N ASN A 180 -17.63 -18.76 -2.96
CA ASN A 180 -16.61 -19.52 -2.26
C ASN A 180 -15.23 -18.89 -2.51
N VAL A 181 -14.83 -17.98 -1.60
CA VAL A 181 -13.57 -17.23 -1.69
C VAL A 181 -12.35 -18.16 -1.72
N GLU A 182 -12.35 -19.25 -0.97
CA GLU A 182 -11.21 -20.17 -0.93
C GLU A 182 -11.06 -20.96 -2.24
N LYS A 183 -12.17 -21.41 -2.83
CA LYS A 183 -12.17 -22.00 -4.19
C LYS A 183 -11.62 -20.98 -5.20
N THR A 184 -12.06 -19.73 -5.11
CA THR A 184 -11.62 -18.65 -6.00
C THR A 184 -10.11 -18.41 -5.91
N ARG A 185 -9.56 -18.34 -4.69
CA ARG A 185 -8.10 -18.21 -4.48
C ARG A 185 -7.32 -19.37 -5.07
N LYS A 186 -7.79 -20.60 -4.86
CA LYS A 186 -7.17 -21.80 -5.42
C LYS A 186 -7.19 -21.77 -6.94
N ASN A 187 -8.31 -21.38 -7.55
CA ASN A 187 -8.45 -21.24 -8.99
C ASN A 187 -7.50 -20.19 -9.57
N LEU A 188 -7.37 -19.03 -8.92
CA LEU A 188 -6.39 -18.01 -9.29
C LEU A 188 -4.95 -18.52 -9.14
N ALA A 189 -4.64 -19.20 -8.05
CA ALA A 189 -3.31 -19.77 -7.84
C ALA A 189 -2.97 -20.84 -8.88
N TYR A 190 -3.93 -21.68 -9.29
CA TYR A 190 -3.73 -22.63 -10.38
C TYR A 190 -3.36 -21.93 -11.68
N TYR A 191 -4.09 -20.87 -12.07
CA TYR A 191 -3.73 -20.07 -13.25
C TYR A 191 -2.30 -19.54 -13.14
N LYS A 192 -1.99 -18.84 -12.05
CA LYS A 192 -0.72 -18.14 -11.85
C LYS A 192 0.50 -19.07 -11.75
N LEU A 193 0.30 -20.32 -11.33
CA LEU A 193 1.33 -21.35 -11.19
C LEU A 193 1.39 -22.31 -12.39
N THR A 194 0.49 -22.18 -13.37
CA THR A 194 0.56 -22.98 -14.62
C THR A 194 0.95 -22.12 -15.82
N ASP A 195 0.70 -20.81 -15.75
CA ASP A 195 1.28 -19.82 -16.66
C ASP A 195 2.68 -19.41 -16.19
N LEU A 196 3.71 -20.09 -16.72
CA LEU A 196 5.11 -19.80 -16.35
C LEU A 196 5.59 -18.40 -16.78
N ASN A 197 4.97 -17.80 -17.81
CA ASN A 197 5.28 -16.40 -18.18
C ASN A 197 4.77 -15.44 -17.10
N PHE A 198 3.57 -15.71 -16.57
CA PHE A 198 3.05 -14.96 -15.44
C PHE A 198 3.88 -15.17 -14.18
N PHE A 199 4.30 -16.40 -13.90
CA PHE A 199 5.16 -16.71 -12.76
C PHE A 199 6.49 -15.96 -12.85
N ASP A 200 7.15 -15.98 -14.00
CA ASP A 200 8.37 -15.20 -14.23
C ASP A 200 8.15 -13.69 -14.06
N ALA A 201 7.04 -13.16 -14.59
CA ALA A 201 6.67 -11.76 -14.44
C ALA A 201 6.43 -11.34 -12.98
N LEU A 202 6.05 -12.27 -12.09
CA LEU A 202 5.99 -12.04 -10.64
C LEU A 202 7.38 -12.04 -9.97
N LEU A 203 8.30 -12.88 -10.44
CA LEU A 203 9.62 -13.03 -9.82
C LEU A 203 10.51 -11.80 -10.04
N ARG A 204 10.47 -11.19 -11.23
CA ARG A 204 11.31 -10.03 -11.57
C ARG A 204 11.19 -8.86 -10.57
N PRO A 205 10.00 -8.29 -10.30
CA PRO A 205 9.89 -7.20 -9.33
C PRO A 205 10.24 -7.63 -7.91
N LEU A 206 9.95 -8.89 -7.53
CA LEU A 206 10.36 -9.43 -6.23
C LEU A 206 11.89 -9.46 -6.10
N LYS A 207 12.58 -10.05 -7.08
CA LYS A 207 14.05 -10.11 -7.11
C LYS A 207 14.67 -8.73 -7.05
N SER A 208 14.15 -7.80 -7.86
CA SER A 208 14.64 -6.41 -7.88
C SER A 208 14.50 -5.76 -6.49
N SER A 209 13.36 -5.96 -5.82
CA SER A 209 13.12 -5.37 -4.49
C SER A 209 13.98 -6.01 -3.40
N LEU A 210 14.19 -7.34 -3.46
CA LEU A 210 15.07 -8.05 -2.54
C LEU A 210 16.52 -7.63 -2.70
N LYS A 211 16.99 -7.50 -3.95
CA LYS A 211 18.34 -7.04 -4.27
C LYS A 211 18.57 -5.61 -3.80
N GLU A 212 17.59 -4.74 -4.01
CA GLU A 212 17.68 -3.37 -3.52
C GLU A 212 17.74 -3.33 -1.98
N LEU A 213 16.91 -4.11 -1.28
CA LEU A 213 16.99 -4.21 0.18
C LEU A 213 18.34 -4.78 0.64
N GLU A 214 18.89 -5.77 -0.04
CA GLU A 214 20.23 -6.29 0.23
C GLU A 214 21.28 -5.18 0.11
N ASP A 215 21.23 -4.38 -0.96
CA ASP A 215 22.20 -3.31 -1.21
C ASP A 215 22.12 -2.19 -0.15
N PHE A 216 20.94 -1.97 0.47
CA PHE A 216 20.71 -0.91 1.45
C PHE A 216 20.39 -1.38 2.87
N HIS A 217 20.57 -2.68 3.18
CA HIS A 217 20.11 -3.28 4.43
C HIS A 217 20.61 -2.57 5.69
N GLU A 218 21.82 -1.99 5.66
CA GLU A 218 22.44 -1.28 6.77
C GLU A 218 21.65 -0.04 7.24
N TYR A 219 20.81 0.53 6.37
CA TYR A 219 19.97 1.68 6.69
C TYR A 219 18.61 1.30 7.30
N PHE A 220 18.28 0.00 7.35
CA PHE A 220 16.97 -0.48 7.78
C PHE A 220 17.08 -1.46 8.95
N ARG A 221 16.13 -1.35 9.88
CA ARG A 221 15.83 -2.43 10.81
C ARG A 221 14.98 -3.48 10.09
N ILE A 222 15.59 -4.58 9.69
CA ILE A 222 14.91 -5.68 9.01
C ILE A 222 14.18 -6.55 10.03
N ILE A 223 12.88 -6.75 9.82
CA ILE A 223 12.03 -7.59 10.66
C ILE A 223 11.43 -8.71 9.80
N ALA A 224 11.73 -9.95 10.16
CA ALA A 224 11.15 -11.12 9.51
C ALA A 224 9.69 -11.32 9.96
N TRP A 225 8.81 -11.58 9.00
CA TRP A 225 7.42 -11.94 9.27
C TRP A 225 7.33 -13.20 10.13
N GLU A 226 8.18 -14.18 9.85
CA GLU A 226 8.27 -15.46 10.57
C GLU A 226 8.50 -15.25 12.07
N ASP A 227 9.36 -14.31 12.46
CA ASP A 227 9.63 -14.00 13.87
C ASP A 227 8.41 -13.44 14.58
N ILE A 228 7.64 -12.58 13.91
CA ILE A 228 6.41 -12.00 14.48
C ILE A 228 5.34 -13.07 14.63
N VAL A 229 5.18 -14.01 13.70
CA VAL A 229 4.10 -15.01 13.79
C VAL A 229 4.43 -16.20 14.67
N THR A 230 5.71 -16.56 14.81
CA THR A 230 6.15 -17.70 15.62
C THR A 230 6.38 -17.33 17.09
N ASN A 231 7.04 -16.20 17.35
CA ASN A 231 7.36 -15.72 18.69
C ASN A 231 6.87 -14.27 18.94
N PRO A 232 5.57 -13.99 18.71
CA PRO A 232 5.05 -12.62 18.63
C PRO A 232 5.38 -11.73 19.82
N LYS A 233 5.15 -12.25 21.04
CA LYS A 233 5.31 -11.46 22.28
C LYS A 233 6.77 -11.07 22.50
N GLU A 234 7.69 -12.01 22.28
CA GLU A 234 9.12 -11.79 22.40
C GLU A 234 9.64 -10.87 21.29
N THR A 235 9.22 -11.09 20.04
CA THR A 235 9.61 -10.26 18.90
C THR A 235 9.15 -8.80 19.07
N ILE A 236 7.89 -8.58 19.48
CA ILE A 236 7.37 -7.23 19.75
C ILE A 236 8.11 -6.57 20.92
N PHE A 237 8.36 -7.30 22.00
CA PHE A 237 9.10 -6.77 23.16
C PHE A 237 10.54 -6.41 22.80
N LYS A 238 11.25 -7.29 22.08
CA LYS A 238 12.61 -7.04 21.59
C LYS A 238 12.64 -5.78 20.72
N LEU A 239 11.70 -5.65 19.78
CA LEU A 239 11.61 -4.47 18.92
C LEU A 239 11.40 -3.18 19.72
N ALA A 240 10.51 -3.19 20.71
CA ALA A 240 10.31 -2.04 21.60
C ALA A 240 11.58 -1.68 22.40
N SER A 241 12.27 -2.71 22.92
CA SER A 241 13.51 -2.55 23.68
C SER A 241 14.66 -2.02 22.82
N ASP A 242 14.82 -2.51 21.59
CA ASP A 242 15.84 -2.05 20.64
C ASP A 242 15.64 -0.57 20.25
N LEU A 243 14.38 -0.14 20.21
CA LEU A 243 13.97 1.25 20.00
C LEU A 243 13.98 2.08 21.30
N LYS A 244 14.35 1.49 22.44
CA LYS A 244 14.35 2.13 23.77
C LYS A 244 13.00 2.72 24.15
N LEU A 245 11.91 2.11 23.70
CA LEU A 245 10.56 2.53 24.03
C LEU A 245 10.17 2.02 25.42
N PRO A 246 9.48 2.82 26.24
CA PRO A 246 9.10 2.46 27.60
C PRO A 246 7.85 1.55 27.64
N LEU A 247 7.87 0.45 26.88
CA LEU A 247 6.77 -0.52 26.80
C LEU A 247 7.06 -1.75 27.66
N SER A 248 6.10 -2.11 28.51
CA SER A 248 6.16 -3.33 29.33
C SER A 248 5.84 -4.59 28.53
N ASN A 249 6.23 -5.76 29.06
CA ASN A 249 5.82 -7.07 28.54
C ASN A 249 4.31 -7.23 28.42
N THR A 250 3.55 -6.68 29.38
CA THR A 250 2.09 -6.72 29.38
C THR A 250 1.53 -5.92 28.21
N GLN A 251 2.05 -4.71 27.96
CA GLN A 251 1.66 -3.90 26.80
C GLN A 251 1.99 -4.61 25.49
N CYS A 252 3.20 -5.16 25.35
CA CYS A 252 3.60 -5.89 24.15
C CYS A 252 2.72 -7.13 23.89
N SER A 253 2.33 -7.85 24.95
CA SER A 253 1.40 -8.98 24.86
C SER A 253 0.01 -8.54 24.37
N ALA A 254 -0.52 -7.45 24.92
CA ALA A 254 -1.82 -6.92 24.53
C ALA A 254 -1.85 -6.46 23.06
N ILE A 255 -0.74 -5.91 22.54
CA ILE A 255 -0.61 -5.56 21.12
C ILE A 255 -0.85 -6.79 20.25
N TRP A 256 -0.15 -7.90 20.51
CA TRP A 256 -0.35 -9.12 19.73
C TRP A 256 -1.76 -9.66 19.83
N GLU A 257 -2.34 -9.69 21.03
CA GLU A 257 -3.71 -10.17 21.25
C GLU A 257 -4.75 -9.36 20.45
N ASN A 258 -4.45 -8.09 20.15
CA ASN A 258 -5.29 -7.20 19.34
C ASN A 258 -5.08 -7.32 17.83
N ILE A 259 -3.91 -7.71 17.35
CA ILE A 259 -3.59 -7.71 15.90
C ILE A 259 -3.35 -9.10 15.32
N GLY A 260 -3.10 -10.10 16.15
CA GLY A 260 -2.77 -11.46 15.73
C GLY A 260 -3.91 -12.11 14.95
N PHE A 261 -3.52 -12.84 13.89
CA PHE A 261 -4.37 -13.74 13.09
C PHE A 261 -5.74 -13.18 12.68
N ARG A 262 -5.79 -11.92 12.25
CA ARG A 262 -7.01 -11.27 11.75
C ARG A 262 -6.73 -10.39 10.54
N ASN A 263 -7.80 -9.88 9.92
CA ASN A 263 -7.66 -8.93 8.83
C ASN A 263 -7.30 -7.53 9.36
N LEU A 264 -6.17 -7.00 8.89
CA LEU A 264 -5.62 -5.70 9.28
C LEU A 264 -5.84 -4.61 8.22
N THR A 265 -6.64 -4.87 7.18
CA THR A 265 -6.70 -4.03 5.96
C THR A 265 -8.04 -3.36 5.67
N GLY A 266 -8.81 -3.05 6.72
CA GLY A 266 -10.01 -2.20 6.62
C GLY A 266 -11.01 -2.71 5.59
N ALA A 267 -11.33 -1.88 4.57
CA ALA A 267 -12.30 -2.19 3.53
C ALA A 267 -11.92 -3.38 2.62
N HIS A 268 -10.66 -3.82 2.66
CA HIS A 268 -10.19 -5.01 1.96
C HIS A 268 -10.48 -6.28 2.78
N LYS A 269 -11.77 -6.66 2.88
CA LYS A 269 -12.22 -7.81 3.69
C LYS A 269 -11.58 -9.15 3.30
N HIS A 270 -11.21 -9.31 2.03
CA HIS A 270 -10.61 -10.54 1.50
C HIS A 270 -9.07 -10.48 1.39
N ASN A 271 -8.37 -9.70 2.23
CA ASN A 271 -6.91 -9.75 2.23
C ASN A 271 -6.38 -10.95 3.04
N TYR A 272 -6.98 -11.21 4.21
CA TYR A 272 -6.55 -12.26 5.13
C TYR A 272 -7.03 -13.63 4.65
N ARG A 273 -6.12 -14.62 4.66
CA ARG A 273 -6.41 -16.02 4.36
C ARG A 273 -6.54 -16.78 5.69
N VAL A 274 -7.77 -17.07 6.07
CA VAL A 274 -8.08 -17.79 7.32
C VAL A 274 -7.36 -19.15 7.31
N GLY A 275 -6.61 -19.44 8.37
CA GLY A 275 -5.87 -20.69 8.51
C GLY A 275 -4.63 -20.85 7.64
N LYS A 276 -4.18 -19.79 6.94
CA LYS A 276 -2.98 -19.80 6.07
C LYS A 276 -1.95 -18.74 6.46
N ALA A 277 -1.86 -18.43 7.75
CA ALA A 277 -0.92 -17.45 8.30
C ALA A 277 0.11 -18.14 9.22
N TYR A 278 0.75 -19.22 8.73
CA TYR A 278 1.79 -19.96 9.45
C TYR A 278 3.01 -20.18 8.54
N VAL A 279 4.16 -20.43 9.17
CA VAL A 279 5.42 -20.74 8.47
C VAL A 279 5.35 -22.16 7.91
N GLY A 280 5.63 -22.34 6.62
CA GLY A 280 5.53 -23.63 5.93
C GLY A 280 4.36 -23.73 4.95
N ASP A 281 3.44 -22.75 4.91
CA ASP A 281 2.28 -22.78 3.99
C ASP A 281 2.70 -22.70 2.50
N GLU A 282 3.89 -22.19 2.23
CA GLU A 282 4.51 -22.12 0.92
C GLU A 282 4.88 -23.48 0.32
N ARG A 283 5.20 -24.46 1.18
CA ARG A 283 5.55 -25.82 0.77
C ARG A 283 4.35 -26.60 0.21
N GLU A 284 3.15 -26.04 0.27
CA GLU A 284 1.91 -26.71 -0.15
C GLU A 284 1.47 -26.38 -1.59
N SER A 285 2.06 -25.34 -2.23
CA SER A 285 1.59 -24.85 -3.54
C SER A 285 2.64 -24.88 -4.64
N LEU A 286 3.91 -24.55 -4.35
CA LEU A 286 4.97 -24.49 -5.37
C LEU A 286 5.45 -25.90 -5.73
N THR A 287 5.80 -26.15 -6.99
CA THR A 287 6.42 -27.41 -7.44
C THR A 287 7.93 -27.21 -7.65
N ASN A 288 8.69 -28.29 -7.80
CA ASN A 288 10.13 -28.20 -8.08
C ASN A 288 10.44 -27.43 -9.35
N GLU A 289 9.58 -27.49 -10.37
CA GLU A 289 9.73 -26.67 -11.59
C GLU A 289 9.71 -25.16 -11.27
N HIS A 290 8.93 -24.73 -10.27
CA HIS A 290 8.96 -23.34 -9.80
C HIS A 290 10.23 -23.02 -9.01
N ILE A 291 10.70 -23.96 -8.19
CA ILE A 291 11.94 -23.82 -7.41
C ILE A 291 13.14 -23.72 -8.36
N ASP A 292 13.18 -24.51 -9.43
CA ASP A 292 14.20 -24.44 -10.48
C ASP A 292 14.27 -23.02 -11.07
N ILE A 293 13.14 -22.45 -11.50
CA ILE A 293 13.08 -21.08 -12.05
C ILE A 293 13.57 -20.05 -11.03
N MET A 294 13.17 -20.16 -9.76
CA MET A 294 13.64 -19.25 -8.71
C MET A 294 15.16 -19.37 -8.50
N LYS A 295 15.70 -20.60 -8.46
CA LYS A 295 17.15 -20.83 -8.33
C LYS A 295 17.93 -20.29 -9.52
N GLU A 296 17.45 -20.52 -10.75
CA GLU A 296 18.04 -19.96 -11.98
C GLU A 296 18.10 -18.43 -11.97
N GLN A 297 17.13 -17.80 -11.31
CA GLN A 297 17.10 -16.35 -11.10
C GLN A 297 17.95 -15.88 -9.91
N GLY A 298 18.66 -16.74 -9.20
CA GLY A 298 19.55 -16.36 -8.09
C GLY A 298 18.82 -16.08 -6.77
N PHE A 299 17.64 -16.68 -6.55
CA PHE A 299 16.95 -16.55 -5.26
C PHE A 299 17.62 -17.31 -4.12
N ASP A 300 18.51 -18.28 -4.40
CA ASP A 300 19.30 -18.97 -3.37
C ASP A 300 20.17 -17.97 -2.59
N ASP A 301 20.94 -17.13 -3.30
CA ASP A 301 21.82 -16.13 -2.69
C ASP A 301 21.02 -15.11 -1.86
N LEU A 302 19.89 -14.64 -2.40
CA LEU A 302 19.00 -13.69 -1.70
C LEU A 302 18.37 -14.32 -0.44
N ALA A 303 17.92 -15.58 -0.52
CA ALA A 303 17.34 -16.27 0.62
C ALA A 303 18.37 -16.53 1.72
N GLU A 304 19.60 -16.91 1.34
CA GLU A 304 20.71 -17.10 2.26
C GLU A 304 21.10 -15.78 2.95
N PHE A 305 21.19 -14.68 2.21
CA PHE A 305 21.49 -13.34 2.76
C PHE A 305 20.51 -12.94 3.88
N PHE A 306 19.21 -13.17 3.68
CA PHE A 306 18.18 -12.86 4.67
C PHE A 306 18.01 -13.95 5.75
N GLY A 307 18.89 -14.95 5.81
CA GLY A 307 18.92 -15.97 6.86
C GLY A 307 17.96 -17.15 6.68
N TYR A 308 17.40 -17.34 5.50
CA TYR A 308 16.49 -18.46 5.19
C TYR A 308 17.19 -19.71 4.66
N GLY A 309 18.50 -19.63 4.35
CA GLY A 309 19.22 -20.68 3.64
C GLY A 309 18.85 -20.76 2.15
N THR A 310 19.33 -21.80 1.47
CA THR A 310 18.98 -22.04 0.06
C THR A 310 17.58 -22.63 -0.08
N LEU A 311 16.97 -22.44 -1.25
CA LEU A 311 15.65 -23.00 -1.54
C LEU A 311 15.73 -24.52 -1.60
N GLU A 312 14.85 -25.19 -0.85
CA GLU A 312 14.79 -26.66 -0.80
C GLU A 312 13.83 -27.21 -1.88
N TYR A 313 14.23 -28.31 -2.52
CA TYR A 313 13.32 -29.09 -3.33
C TYR A 313 12.33 -29.87 -2.46
N ILE A 314 11.12 -30.03 -2.95
CA ILE A 314 10.07 -30.80 -2.29
C ILE A 314 10.10 -32.22 -2.86
N PRO A 315 10.23 -33.28 -2.04
CA PRO A 315 10.12 -34.64 -2.52
C PRO A 315 8.78 -34.84 -3.26
N ARG A 316 8.79 -35.34 -4.50
CA ARG A 316 7.55 -35.50 -5.28
C ARG A 316 6.53 -36.44 -4.61
N SER A 317 7.00 -37.35 -3.75
CA SER A 317 6.15 -38.20 -2.90
C SER A 317 5.33 -37.42 -1.86
N GLU A 318 5.78 -36.21 -1.49
CA GLU A 318 5.15 -35.32 -0.52
C GLU A 318 4.28 -34.25 -1.17
N TYR A 319 4.19 -34.21 -2.50
CA TYR A 319 3.34 -33.25 -3.20
C TYR A 319 1.88 -33.38 -2.73
N THR A 320 1.29 -32.24 -2.41
CA THR A 320 -0.15 -32.11 -2.17
C THR A 320 -0.94 -32.38 -3.45
N GLU A 321 -2.24 -32.63 -3.32
CA GLU A 321 -3.14 -32.73 -4.48
C GLU A 321 -3.17 -31.44 -5.32
N PHE A 322 -2.91 -30.29 -4.70
CA PHE A 322 -2.75 -29.02 -5.41
C PHE A 322 -1.51 -29.06 -6.30
N GLN A 323 -0.35 -29.41 -5.76
CA GLN A 323 0.93 -29.50 -6.49
C GLN A 323 0.89 -30.55 -7.59
N LYS A 324 0.32 -31.74 -7.33
CA LYS A 324 0.16 -32.79 -8.36
C LYS A 324 -0.66 -32.30 -9.55
N LYS A 325 -1.72 -31.53 -9.29
CA LYS A 325 -2.53 -30.93 -10.35
C LYS A 325 -1.72 -29.89 -11.13
N VAL A 326 -1.03 -28.97 -10.47
CA VAL A 326 -0.16 -27.99 -11.13
C VAL A 326 0.90 -28.68 -12.00
N GLU A 327 1.61 -29.67 -11.45
CA GLU A 327 2.63 -30.44 -12.15
C GLU A 327 2.07 -31.13 -13.40
N THR A 328 0.82 -31.63 -13.35
CA THR A 328 0.15 -32.25 -14.49
C THR A 328 -0.06 -31.27 -15.64
N TYR A 329 -0.45 -30.02 -15.34
CA TYR A 329 -0.63 -28.96 -16.35
C TYR A 329 0.71 -28.55 -16.94
N LEU A 330 1.72 -28.32 -16.09
CA LEU A 330 3.07 -27.95 -16.51
C LEU A 330 3.69 -29.00 -17.44
N LYS A 331 3.56 -30.30 -17.11
CA LYS A 331 4.05 -31.40 -17.96
C LYS A 331 3.41 -31.46 -19.34
N ARG A 332 2.17 -30.96 -19.49
CA ARG A 332 1.45 -30.91 -20.76
C ARG A 332 1.73 -29.62 -21.54
N GLY A 333 2.26 -28.60 -20.89
CA GLY A 333 2.36 -27.23 -21.44
C GLY A 333 1.02 -26.49 -21.44
N ASP A 334 0.06 -26.92 -20.60
CA ASP A 334 -1.28 -26.33 -20.50
C ASP A 334 -1.34 -25.28 -19.38
N ILE A 335 -2.15 -24.23 -19.57
CA ILE A 335 -2.49 -23.25 -18.54
C ILE A 335 -3.88 -23.55 -17.99
N TYR A 336 -4.03 -23.53 -16.67
CA TYR A 336 -5.34 -23.66 -16.03
C TYR A 336 -6.13 -22.35 -16.15
N ASP A 337 -7.25 -22.36 -16.87
CA ASP A 337 -8.16 -21.22 -16.98
C ASP A 337 -9.46 -21.45 -16.18
N PRO A 338 -9.76 -20.64 -15.15
CA PRO A 338 -10.92 -20.85 -14.31
C PRO A 338 -12.29 -20.44 -14.90
N LEU A 339 -12.37 -19.70 -16.02
CA LEU A 339 -13.55 -19.23 -16.81
C LEU A 339 -14.90 -18.86 -16.13
N GLU A 340 -15.13 -19.05 -14.83
CA GLU A 340 -16.44 -18.90 -14.18
C GLU A 340 -16.86 -17.42 -14.05
N ASP A 341 -15.94 -16.52 -13.69
CA ASP A 341 -16.18 -15.08 -13.58
C ASP A 341 -14.97 -14.31 -14.14
N ARG A 342 -15.11 -13.83 -15.37
CA ARG A 342 -14.02 -13.14 -16.07
C ARG A 342 -13.71 -11.77 -15.47
N VAL A 343 -14.71 -11.03 -14.99
CA VAL A 343 -14.51 -9.73 -14.36
C VAL A 343 -13.70 -9.87 -13.09
N LEU A 344 -14.08 -10.81 -12.22
CA LEU A 344 -13.33 -11.08 -11.00
C LEU A 344 -11.89 -11.53 -11.29
N PHE A 345 -11.72 -12.39 -12.30
CA PHE A 345 -10.40 -12.84 -12.73
C PHE A 345 -9.53 -11.67 -13.22
N ASP A 346 -10.05 -10.84 -14.12
CA ASP A 346 -9.31 -9.70 -14.68
C ASP A 346 -8.94 -8.69 -13.60
N LEU A 347 -9.87 -8.35 -12.70
CA LEU A 347 -9.57 -7.50 -11.54
C LEU A 347 -8.45 -8.10 -10.67
N ALA A 348 -8.46 -9.41 -10.44
CA ALA A 348 -7.45 -10.10 -9.64
C ALA A 348 -6.08 -10.15 -10.34
N PHE A 349 -6.10 -10.34 -11.65
CA PHE A 349 -4.92 -10.42 -12.51
C PHE A 349 -4.25 -9.05 -12.67
N ASN A 350 -5.02 -8.05 -13.09
CA ASN A 350 -4.55 -6.72 -13.48
C ASN A 350 -3.90 -5.95 -12.34
N LYS A 351 -4.15 -6.30 -11.07
CA LYS A 351 -3.48 -5.67 -9.91
C LYS A 351 -2.43 -6.55 -9.25
N SER A 352 -1.95 -7.58 -9.94
CA SER A 352 -0.75 -8.28 -9.53
C SER A 352 0.47 -7.36 -9.68
N ASN A 353 1.42 -7.45 -8.74
CA ASN A 353 2.70 -6.75 -8.81
C ASN A 353 3.61 -7.54 -9.75
N ILE A 354 3.38 -7.38 -11.05
CA ILE A 354 4.09 -8.06 -12.13
C ILE A 354 4.80 -7.05 -13.02
N ASP A 355 5.84 -7.50 -13.70
CA ASP A 355 6.31 -6.87 -14.93
C ASP A 355 5.21 -7.01 -15.99
N PHE A 356 4.52 -5.91 -16.27
CA PHE A 356 3.34 -5.91 -17.14
C PHE A 356 3.68 -5.66 -18.62
N SER A 357 4.96 -5.50 -18.97
CA SER A 357 5.42 -5.20 -20.33
C SER A 357 4.97 -6.23 -21.37
N SER A 358 4.74 -7.48 -20.94
CA SER A 358 4.31 -8.60 -21.80
C SER A 358 2.79 -8.74 -21.98
N PHE A 359 1.95 -7.90 -21.34
CA PHE A 359 0.51 -8.16 -21.21
C PHE A 359 -0.41 -7.17 -21.96
N GLY A 360 0.15 -6.35 -22.85
CA GLY A 360 -0.64 -5.53 -23.79
C GLY A 360 -1.47 -4.40 -23.16
N PHE A 361 -1.17 -3.99 -21.92
CA PHE A 361 -1.85 -2.86 -21.30
C PHE A 361 -1.54 -1.54 -22.03
N ARG A 362 -2.53 -0.66 -22.12
CA ARG A 362 -2.29 0.73 -22.51
C ARG A 362 -1.66 1.47 -21.35
N THR A 363 -0.62 2.24 -21.65
CA THR A 363 0.10 3.08 -20.70
C THR A 363 0.15 4.50 -21.22
N TYR A 364 0.18 5.45 -20.31
CA TYR A 364 0.25 6.86 -20.66
C TYR A 364 1.38 7.53 -19.90
N ASP A 365 1.91 8.61 -20.45
CA ASP A 365 2.90 9.44 -19.78
C ASP A 365 2.26 10.30 -18.69
N TRP A 366 3.12 10.88 -17.85
CA TRP A 366 2.70 11.86 -16.85
C TRP A 366 2.10 13.10 -17.52
N ARG A 367 0.96 13.55 -16.97
CA ARG A 367 0.56 14.96 -17.03
C ARG A 367 1.31 15.73 -15.93
N GLU A 368 0.77 16.83 -15.43
CA GLU A 368 1.42 17.56 -14.35
C GLU A 368 1.31 16.82 -13.01
N HIS A 369 0.16 16.20 -12.75
CA HIS A 369 -0.11 15.60 -11.43
C HIS A 369 -0.59 14.16 -11.45
N THR A 370 -0.98 13.64 -12.61
CA THR A 370 -1.52 12.28 -12.71
C THR A 370 -0.98 11.53 -13.91
N ARG A 371 -1.06 10.20 -13.83
CA ARG A 371 -0.67 9.29 -14.89
C ARG A 371 -1.53 8.04 -14.86
N ILE A 372 -1.97 7.55 -16.01
CA ILE A 372 -2.49 6.18 -16.10
C ILE A 372 -1.30 5.24 -16.31
N GLU A 373 -0.96 4.48 -15.26
CA GLU A 373 0.16 3.53 -15.27
C GLU A 373 -0.11 2.37 -16.21
N ARG A 374 -1.32 1.82 -16.13
CA ARG A 374 -1.80 0.74 -17.01
C ARG A 374 -3.32 0.72 -17.05
N SER A 375 -3.87 0.32 -18.20
CA SER A 375 -5.30 0.18 -18.42
C SER A 375 -5.63 -0.91 -19.43
N ASN A 376 -6.74 -1.59 -19.18
CA ASN A 376 -7.43 -2.41 -20.16
C ASN A 376 -8.89 -1.95 -20.38
N ILE A 377 -9.24 -0.71 -20.01
CA ILE A 377 -10.59 -0.18 -20.21
C ILE A 377 -10.96 -0.24 -21.70
N GLU A 378 -12.14 -0.74 -22.05
CA GLU A 378 -12.53 -0.87 -23.46
C GLU A 378 -12.91 0.47 -24.11
N ASP A 379 -13.39 1.43 -23.30
CA ASP A 379 -13.83 2.76 -23.75
C ASP A 379 -12.76 3.85 -23.45
N PRO A 380 -12.01 4.31 -24.46
CA PRO A 380 -11.00 5.35 -24.27
C PRO A 380 -11.58 6.72 -23.88
N ALA A 381 -12.84 7.01 -24.23
CA ALA A 381 -13.46 8.30 -23.90
C ALA A 381 -13.78 8.38 -22.40
N LEU A 382 -14.32 7.29 -21.84
CA LEU A 382 -14.48 7.14 -20.39
C LEU A 382 -13.15 7.31 -19.66
N GLU A 383 -12.11 6.62 -20.14
CA GLU A 383 -10.77 6.68 -19.56
C GLU A 383 -10.22 8.11 -19.50
N LEU A 384 -10.32 8.85 -20.62
CA LEU A 384 -9.85 10.23 -20.70
C LEU A 384 -10.66 11.18 -19.81
N ASP A 385 -11.99 11.05 -19.78
CA ASP A 385 -12.85 11.90 -18.95
C ASP A 385 -12.58 11.73 -17.45
N VAL A 386 -12.33 10.49 -17.01
CA VAL A 386 -11.96 10.20 -15.62
C VAL A 386 -10.57 10.75 -15.31
N TRP A 387 -9.63 10.62 -16.25
CA TRP A 387 -8.28 11.15 -16.09
C TRP A 387 -8.27 12.68 -16.00
N ASP A 388 -9.05 13.37 -16.83
CA ASP A 388 -9.23 14.82 -16.81
C ASP A 388 -9.81 15.31 -15.47
N ALA A 389 -10.83 14.62 -14.96
CA ALA A 389 -11.42 14.92 -13.66
C ALA A 389 -10.40 14.76 -12.52
N ALA A 390 -9.60 13.70 -12.56
CA ALA A 390 -8.56 13.47 -11.57
C ALA A 390 -7.44 14.53 -11.65
N GLU A 391 -6.92 14.81 -12.84
CA GLU A 391 -5.85 15.80 -13.04
C GLU A 391 -6.26 17.18 -12.50
N LYS A 392 -7.45 17.65 -12.88
CA LYS A 392 -7.98 18.94 -12.42
C LYS A 392 -8.10 18.97 -10.90
N LYS A 393 -8.66 17.91 -10.29
CA LYS A 393 -8.87 17.92 -8.84
C LYS A 393 -7.56 17.81 -8.06
N VAL A 394 -6.64 16.98 -8.52
CA VAL A 394 -5.32 16.82 -7.90
C VAL A 394 -4.55 18.15 -7.96
N ALA A 395 -4.68 18.93 -9.04
CA ALA A 395 -4.11 20.28 -9.13
C ALA A 395 -4.61 21.20 -8.01
N ALA A 396 -5.93 21.35 -7.90
CA ALA A 396 -6.55 22.22 -6.91
C ALA A 396 -6.22 21.79 -5.46
N VAL A 397 -6.24 20.48 -5.19
CA VAL A 397 -5.85 19.94 -3.87
C VAL A 397 -4.38 20.23 -3.59
N SER A 398 -3.49 20.04 -4.56
CA SER A 398 -2.05 20.28 -4.36
C SER A 398 -1.74 21.76 -4.14
N GLU A 399 -2.39 22.66 -4.87
CA GLU A 399 -2.25 24.11 -4.68
C GLU A 399 -2.64 24.53 -3.26
N LEU A 400 -3.78 24.05 -2.77
CA LEU A 400 -4.24 24.36 -1.42
C LEU A 400 -3.30 23.77 -0.35
N PHE A 401 -2.79 22.56 -0.55
CA PHE A 401 -1.83 21.94 0.38
C PHE A 401 -0.51 22.73 0.45
N ILE A 402 0.01 23.18 -0.70
CA ILE A 402 1.23 24.01 -0.76
C ILE A 402 1.05 25.31 0.03
N ALA A 403 -0.14 25.92 0.01
CA ALA A 403 -0.43 27.11 0.81
C ALA A 403 -0.36 26.82 2.32
N ILE A 404 -0.81 25.64 2.76
CA ILE A 404 -0.69 25.19 4.15
C ILE A 404 0.80 24.98 4.51
N GLU A 405 1.57 24.28 3.68
CA GLU A 405 3.01 24.06 3.92
C GLU A 405 3.78 25.37 4.04
N ARG A 406 3.55 26.31 3.12
CA ARG A 406 4.18 27.64 3.15
C ARG A 406 3.88 28.40 4.43
N ALA A 407 2.65 28.31 4.94
CA ALA A 407 2.28 28.95 6.20
C ALA A 407 3.06 28.35 7.39
N PHE A 408 3.14 27.02 7.48
CA PHE A 408 3.95 26.36 8.53
C PHE A 408 5.45 26.62 8.40
N ASP A 409 5.95 26.81 7.18
CA ASP A 409 7.37 27.08 6.91
C ASP A 409 7.75 28.56 7.09
N GLY A 410 6.82 29.42 7.49
CA GLY A 410 7.04 30.87 7.61
C GLY A 410 7.28 31.57 6.26
N LYS A 411 6.98 30.89 5.14
CA LYS A 411 7.04 31.41 3.76
C LYS A 411 5.69 31.96 3.29
N GLY A 412 4.72 32.04 4.20
CA GLY A 412 3.37 32.54 4.02
C GLY A 412 2.77 32.93 5.38
N SER A 413 1.46 33.08 5.42
CA SER A 413 0.71 33.36 6.66
C SER A 413 -0.61 32.60 6.68
N VAL A 414 -1.22 32.47 7.87
CA VAL A 414 -2.62 31.98 8.00
C VAL A 414 -3.56 32.72 7.03
N GLN A 415 -3.38 34.03 6.88
CA GLN A 415 -4.21 34.85 5.99
C GLN A 415 -4.03 34.45 4.51
N SER A 416 -2.79 34.19 4.07
CA SER A 416 -2.53 33.74 2.70
C SER A 416 -3.19 32.38 2.40
N PHE A 417 -3.15 31.43 3.36
CA PHE A 417 -3.86 30.16 3.23
C PHE A 417 -5.37 30.37 3.10
N ILE A 418 -5.97 31.23 3.94
CA ILE A 418 -7.40 31.55 3.88
C ILE A 418 -7.78 32.16 2.52
N GLU A 419 -6.93 33.01 1.95
CA GLU A 419 -7.15 33.61 0.64
C GLU A 419 -7.09 32.58 -0.49
N THR A 420 -6.12 31.67 -0.48
CA THR A 420 -6.07 30.53 -1.42
C THR A 420 -7.29 29.62 -1.27
N ALA A 421 -7.73 29.31 -0.05
CA ALA A 421 -8.94 28.52 0.16
C ALA A 421 -10.19 29.21 -0.43
N LYS A 422 -10.29 30.54 -0.27
CA LYS A 422 -11.39 31.34 -0.84
C LYS A 422 -11.37 31.36 -2.37
N SER A 423 -10.20 31.46 -3.00
CA SER A 423 -10.10 31.45 -4.47
C SER A 423 -10.50 30.09 -5.05
N LEU A 424 -10.18 28.99 -4.35
CA LEU A 424 -10.48 27.62 -4.76
C LEU A 424 -11.85 27.11 -4.30
N ARG A 425 -12.68 27.92 -3.63
CA ARG A 425 -13.95 27.46 -3.04
C ARG A 425 -14.87 26.71 -4.01
N TYR A 426 -14.86 27.09 -5.29
CA TYR A 426 -15.71 26.49 -6.33
C TYR A 426 -15.18 25.15 -6.84
N GLU A 427 -13.90 24.87 -6.61
CA GLU A 427 -13.31 23.55 -6.87
C GLU A 427 -13.65 22.55 -5.76
N PHE A 428 -14.26 22.97 -4.67
CA PHE A 428 -14.58 22.12 -3.52
C PHE A 428 -16.03 22.31 -3.06
N PRO A 429 -17.02 22.05 -3.93
CA PRO A 429 -18.43 22.34 -3.66
C PRO A 429 -19.02 21.50 -2.52
N ASP A 430 -18.45 20.32 -2.25
CA ASP A 430 -18.94 19.39 -1.21
C ASP A 430 -18.21 19.55 0.13
N VAL A 431 -17.29 20.52 0.27
CA VAL A 431 -16.56 20.77 1.51
C VAL A 431 -17.24 21.88 2.30
N ASN A 432 -17.42 21.68 3.61
CA ASN A 432 -17.76 22.78 4.51
C ASN A 432 -16.56 23.72 4.66
N GLN A 433 -16.43 24.64 3.70
CA GLN A 433 -15.29 25.57 3.59
C GLN A 433 -15.00 26.29 4.90
N ASN A 434 -16.03 26.85 5.55
CA ASN A 434 -15.84 27.60 6.79
C ASN A 434 -15.33 26.68 7.92
N GLY A 435 -15.89 25.48 8.06
CA GLY A 435 -15.45 24.52 9.07
C GLY A 435 -14.00 24.06 8.86
N ALA A 436 -13.71 23.56 7.66
CA ALA A 436 -12.39 23.01 7.33
C ALA A 436 -11.28 24.06 7.36
N VAL A 437 -11.52 25.26 6.78
CA VAL A 437 -10.54 26.35 6.77
C VAL A 437 -10.27 26.84 8.19
N ASN A 438 -11.30 27.06 9.01
CA ASN A 438 -11.11 27.53 10.38
C ASN A 438 -10.35 26.50 11.24
N ALA A 439 -10.65 25.20 11.07
CA ALA A 439 -9.96 24.13 11.78
C ALA A 439 -8.47 24.09 11.42
N ILE A 440 -8.12 24.14 10.13
CA ILE A 440 -6.72 24.17 9.68
C ILE A 440 -6.01 25.45 10.14
N ALA A 441 -6.66 26.61 9.98
CA ALA A 441 -6.11 27.91 10.39
C ALA A 441 -5.77 27.97 11.88
N LYS A 442 -6.59 27.35 12.75
CA LYS A 442 -6.32 27.22 14.19
C LYS A 442 -4.98 26.53 14.46
N TYR A 443 -4.67 25.45 13.75
CA TYR A 443 -3.41 24.72 13.93
C TYR A 443 -2.20 25.47 13.36
N ILE A 444 -2.37 26.17 12.23
CA ILE A 444 -1.31 27.04 11.68
C ILE A 444 -1.00 28.17 12.69
N ALA A 445 -2.02 28.89 13.16
CA ALA A 445 -1.85 29.99 14.12
C ALA A 445 -1.22 29.50 15.44
N HIS A 446 -1.61 28.31 15.91
CA HIS A 446 -0.98 27.70 17.08
C HIS A 446 0.51 27.42 16.84
N TYR A 447 0.87 26.88 15.68
CA TYR A 447 2.27 26.62 15.33
C TYR A 447 3.09 27.90 15.19
N GLU A 448 2.52 29.00 14.68
CA GLU A 448 3.18 30.31 14.61
C GLU A 448 3.59 30.82 16.01
N VAL A 449 2.79 30.52 17.04
CA VAL A 449 3.03 30.96 18.42
C VAL A 449 3.97 30.01 19.18
N TYR A 450 3.78 28.69 19.05
CA TYR A 450 4.43 27.69 19.91
C TYR A 450 5.50 26.85 19.21
N GLY A 451 5.63 26.98 17.88
CA GLY A 451 6.57 26.21 17.07
C GLY A 451 6.27 24.70 17.03
N PRO A 452 7.21 23.90 16.49
CA PRO A 452 7.02 22.47 16.27
C PRO A 452 6.94 21.62 17.54
N THR A 453 7.42 22.15 18.67
CA THR A 453 7.39 21.46 19.98
C THR A 453 6.17 21.83 20.83
N GLY A 454 5.32 22.75 20.38
CA GLY A 454 4.08 23.09 21.07
C GLY A 454 3.11 21.90 21.05
N ALA A 455 2.63 21.48 22.23
CA ALA A 455 1.56 20.49 22.32
C ALA A 455 0.37 20.96 21.48
N ALA A 456 -0.17 20.09 20.62
CA ALA A 456 -1.33 20.45 19.81
C ALA A 456 -2.47 20.97 20.71
N PRO A 457 -3.22 22.00 20.28
CA PRO A 457 -4.33 22.52 21.07
C PRO A 457 -5.29 21.36 21.35
N MET A 458 -5.49 21.00 22.61
CA MET A 458 -6.41 19.93 22.99
C MET A 458 -7.79 20.28 22.44
N GLU A 459 -8.32 19.44 21.56
CA GLU A 459 -9.74 19.46 21.26
C GLU A 459 -10.42 18.89 22.50
N ASN A 460 -11.20 19.72 23.20
CA ASN A 460 -12.20 19.17 24.08
C ASN A 460 -13.19 18.45 23.16
N ASP A 461 -13.15 17.12 23.15
CA ASP A 461 -14.19 16.31 22.52
C ASP A 461 -15.54 16.79 23.06
N THR A 462 -16.32 17.45 22.20
CA THR A 462 -17.73 17.79 22.41
C THR A 462 -18.53 17.38 21.22
#